data_AF-A0A1R2C7T1-F1
#
_entry.id   AF-A0A1R2C7T1-F1
#
_cell.length_a   1.000
_cell.length_b   1.000
_cell.length_c   1.000
_cell.angle_alpha   90.00
_cell.angle_beta   90.00
_cell.angle_gamma   90.00
#
_symmetry.space_group_name_H-M   'P 1'
#
loop_
_entity.id
_entity.type
_entity.pdbx_description
1 polymer ?
#
loop_
_entity_poly.entity_id
_entity_poly.type
_entity_poly.pdbx_seq_one_letter_code
_entity_poly.pdbx_strand_id
1 'polypeptide(L)'
;MNYLGLWDRFTDVRYFWSENKEVLEDFSNFIKDKAELDRNYGKGLEKLGKLPMFEKVFGTSAPTFQGLKTFYIESSEHLINQSNYLIDDVYTKLRKLLTSHDAYNQEFKHLGKKMVLEREKLVKNHLKCRSKYWKTCKENELAAGKLNSKASQQEENSHKSYMVAISQLNSFNMIFQENMKRVLQVYQDQNLEKMHTLRQVIQAFVAGEASNIYSMKMHLDNLSLALDTFNPDTDQKMFIDSTFTGNKIEEQSFISYAQSLNRNSIDLNSIKPDERLLNIINNCWSGTILTNEDKEYFHECLVRENGKKKLITLLNEKRKNGEFKIHVNTFKDLGELFNMALNCLYDIEHLGMAKQCIILSQTFFMVKEPQNPGTTQEKIYLQTLIVDHQLWKKEDYWEYMVENAVESALDSLNEFGDEYDKQNHHMKKKSVIISAIVSYVHMMASFNVEKNRVASVLQRTKDKYKISDDELSVSDLLSFIN
;
A
#
# COMPACT_ATOMS: atom_id res chain seq x y z
N MET A 1 7.96 32.29 30.09
CA MET A 1 8.37 32.05 31.50
C MET A 1 9.85 31.68 31.50
N ASN A 2 10.61 32.05 32.54
CA ASN A 2 12.07 31.86 32.61
C ASN A 2 12.41 31.15 33.94
N TYR A 3 13.39 30.24 33.92
CA TYR A 3 13.91 29.54 35.11
C TYR A 3 14.46 30.48 36.17
N LEU A 4 14.82 31.72 35.83
CA LEU A 4 15.27 32.73 36.82
C LEU A 4 14.25 32.99 37.94
N GLY A 5 12.95 32.75 37.69
CA GLY A 5 11.92 32.83 38.72
C GLY A 5 11.90 31.65 39.71
N LEU A 6 12.63 30.58 39.40
CA LEU A 6 12.70 29.32 40.15
C LEU A 6 13.98 29.22 41.01
N TRP A 7 14.50 30.36 41.47
CA TRP A 7 15.76 30.48 42.20
C TRP A 7 15.81 29.67 43.51
N ASP A 8 14.67 29.30 44.07
CA ASP A 8 14.53 28.44 45.25
C ASP A 8 14.18 26.98 44.92
N ARG A 9 13.99 26.63 43.64
CA ARG A 9 13.58 25.30 43.15
C ARG A 9 14.68 24.60 42.34
N PHE A 10 15.94 24.80 42.71
CA PHE A 10 17.10 24.20 42.03
C PHE A 10 16.99 22.66 41.90
N THR A 11 16.53 21.97 42.95
CA THR A 11 16.36 20.51 42.93
C THR A 11 15.37 20.06 41.87
N ASP A 12 14.23 20.75 41.74
CA ASP A 12 13.19 20.46 40.76
C ASP A 12 13.71 20.69 39.33
N VAL A 13 14.39 21.82 39.09
CA VAL A 13 14.98 22.14 37.78
C VAL A 13 16.02 21.11 37.37
N ARG A 14 16.87 20.69 38.31
CA ARG A 14 17.87 19.65 38.06
C ARG A 14 17.22 18.30 37.76
N TYR A 15 16.18 17.93 38.49
CA TYR A 15 15.43 16.70 38.27
C TYR A 15 14.81 16.70 36.87
N PHE A 16 14.09 17.75 36.50
CA PHE A 16 13.52 17.94 35.17
C PHE A 16 14.58 17.90 34.05
N TRP A 17 15.75 18.48 34.27
CA TRP A 17 16.85 18.39 33.31
C TRP A 17 17.35 16.96 33.13
N SER A 18 17.47 16.19 34.23
CA SER A 18 17.89 14.79 34.21
C SER A 18 16.88 13.89 33.52
N GLU A 19 15.58 14.05 33.78
CA GLU A 19 14.53 13.29 33.06
C GLU A 19 14.58 13.58 31.55
N ASN A 20 14.67 14.85 31.15
CA ASN A 20 14.79 15.18 29.72
C ASN A 20 16.07 14.62 29.09
N LYS A 21 17.16 14.50 29.85
CA LYS A 21 18.39 13.88 29.37
C LYS A 21 18.15 12.39 29.09
N GLU A 22 17.54 11.69 30.04
CA GLU A 22 17.21 10.26 29.90
C GLU A 22 16.34 10.00 28.67
N VAL A 23 15.31 10.82 28.44
CA VAL A 23 14.48 10.74 27.22
C VAL A 23 15.30 10.90 25.94
N LEU A 24 16.28 11.83 25.90
CA LEU A 24 17.15 11.99 24.74
C LEU A 24 18.13 10.82 24.57
N GLU A 25 18.60 10.22 25.66
CA GLU A 25 19.44 9.03 25.64
C GLU A 25 18.67 7.83 25.08
N ASP A 26 17.47 7.59 25.57
CA ASP A 26 16.56 6.54 25.08
C ASP A 26 16.25 6.73 23.60
N PHE A 27 15.93 7.97 23.20
CA PHE A 27 15.69 8.27 21.79
C PHE A 27 16.94 8.07 20.92
N SER A 28 18.13 8.40 21.43
CA SER A 28 19.38 8.13 20.71
C SER A 28 19.63 6.64 20.53
N ASN A 29 19.34 5.82 21.55
CA ASN A 29 19.45 4.37 21.48
C ASN A 29 18.44 3.79 20.50
N PHE A 30 17.19 4.27 20.52
CA PHE A 30 16.17 3.91 19.55
C PHE A 30 16.64 4.13 18.10
N ILE A 31 17.22 5.30 17.78
CA ILE A 31 17.74 5.60 16.43
C ILE A 31 18.84 4.63 16.04
N LYS A 32 19.75 4.32 16.97
CA LYS A 32 20.83 3.37 16.75
C LYS A 32 20.30 1.97 16.46
N ASP A 33 19.38 1.48 17.27
CA ASP A 33 18.80 0.14 17.13
C ASP A 33 17.99 0.01 15.83
N LYS A 34 17.23 1.05 15.46
CA LYS A 34 16.52 1.12 14.17
C LYS A 34 17.52 1.07 13.00
N ALA A 35 18.58 1.87 13.05
CA ALA A 35 19.59 1.87 12.00
C ALA A 35 20.30 0.51 11.87
N GLU A 36 20.61 -0.16 12.98
CA GLU A 36 21.18 -1.52 12.95
C GLU A 36 20.19 -2.54 12.35
N LEU A 37 18.91 -2.44 12.69
CA LEU A 37 17.85 -3.28 12.12
C LEU A 37 17.73 -3.08 10.60
N ASP A 38 17.66 -1.84 10.14
CA ASP A 38 17.58 -1.51 8.70
C ASP A 38 18.80 -2.03 7.95
N ARG A 39 20.00 -1.89 8.54
CA ARG A 39 21.24 -2.41 7.95
C ARG A 39 21.22 -3.92 7.81
N ASN A 40 20.72 -4.63 8.82
CA ASN A 40 20.59 -6.08 8.79
C ASN A 40 19.56 -6.52 7.75
N TYR A 41 18.43 -5.81 7.67
CA TYR A 41 17.41 -6.05 6.66
C TYR A 41 17.94 -5.79 5.24
N GLY A 42 18.62 -4.66 5.02
CA GLY A 42 19.27 -4.34 3.76
C GLY A 42 20.26 -5.43 3.31
N LYS A 43 21.16 -5.88 4.20
CA LYS A 43 22.04 -7.02 3.92
C LYS A 43 21.28 -8.31 3.57
N GLY A 44 20.10 -8.52 4.14
CA GLY A 44 19.20 -9.62 3.80
C GLY A 44 18.70 -9.49 2.35
N LEU A 45 18.21 -8.32 1.97
CA LEU A 45 17.79 -8.02 0.59
C LEU A 45 18.95 -8.16 -0.40
N GLU A 46 20.15 -7.68 -0.06
CA GLU A 46 21.35 -7.82 -0.89
C GLU A 46 21.65 -9.29 -1.21
N LYS A 47 21.57 -10.17 -0.19
CA LYS A 47 21.76 -11.61 -0.35
C LYS A 47 20.70 -12.22 -1.25
N LEU A 48 19.43 -11.81 -1.08
CA LEU A 48 18.35 -12.25 -1.96
C LEU A 48 18.61 -11.84 -3.40
N GLY A 49 18.96 -10.57 -3.65
CA GLY A 49 19.28 -10.05 -4.99
C GLY A 49 20.48 -10.74 -5.66
N LYS A 50 21.37 -11.39 -4.90
CA LYS A 50 22.52 -12.14 -5.40
C LYS A 50 22.25 -13.64 -5.62
N LEU A 51 21.01 -14.11 -5.47
CA LEU A 51 20.68 -15.51 -5.70
C LEU A 51 20.92 -15.91 -7.18
N PRO A 52 21.55 -17.09 -7.45
CA PRO A 52 21.85 -17.52 -8.82
C PRO A 52 20.63 -17.70 -9.73
N MET A 53 19.42 -17.77 -9.18
CA MET A 53 18.20 -17.93 -9.97
C MET A 53 18.03 -16.80 -10.98
N PHE A 54 18.46 -15.58 -10.65
CA PHE A 54 18.32 -14.42 -11.54
C PHE A 54 19.19 -14.51 -12.80
N GLU A 55 20.23 -15.35 -12.80
CA GLU A 55 21.13 -15.54 -13.95
C GLU A 55 20.71 -16.71 -14.84
N LYS A 56 19.79 -17.56 -14.35
CA LYS A 56 19.34 -18.77 -15.05
C LYS A 56 18.10 -18.56 -15.91
N VAL A 57 17.42 -17.42 -15.75
CA VAL A 57 16.20 -17.11 -16.50
C VAL A 57 16.54 -16.59 -17.89
N PHE A 58 15.82 -17.07 -18.90
CA PHE A 58 16.01 -16.71 -20.31
C PHE A 58 14.70 -16.25 -20.94
N GLY A 59 14.77 -15.64 -22.12
CA GLY A 59 13.58 -15.16 -22.84
C GLY A 59 13.02 -13.85 -22.29
N THR A 60 11.72 -13.64 -22.54
CA THR A 60 10.92 -12.48 -22.12
C THR A 60 10.65 -12.43 -20.61
N SER A 61 10.85 -13.53 -19.88
CA SER A 61 10.86 -13.51 -18.40
C SER A 61 12.16 -12.95 -17.80
N ALA A 62 13.27 -12.93 -18.54
CA ALA A 62 14.56 -12.46 -18.02
C ALA A 62 14.54 -10.99 -17.56
N PRO A 63 13.93 -10.03 -18.29
CA PRO A 63 13.77 -8.65 -17.82
C PRO A 63 13.00 -8.55 -16.49
N THR A 64 11.96 -9.36 -16.27
CA THR A 64 11.21 -9.38 -15.01
C THR A 64 12.09 -9.83 -13.85
N PHE A 65 12.84 -10.91 -14.02
CA PHE A 65 13.76 -11.40 -12.99
C PHE A 65 14.91 -10.45 -12.76
N GLN A 66 15.42 -9.80 -13.80
CA GLN A 66 16.43 -8.75 -13.66
C GLN A 66 15.86 -7.53 -12.92
N GLY A 67 14.61 -7.15 -13.19
CA GLY A 67 13.88 -6.12 -12.43
C GLY A 67 13.75 -6.46 -10.95
N LEU A 68 13.40 -7.70 -10.62
CA LEU A 68 13.37 -8.20 -9.23
C LEU A 68 14.76 -8.14 -8.57
N LYS A 69 15.80 -8.58 -9.27
CA LYS A 69 17.19 -8.50 -8.78
C LYS A 69 17.59 -7.05 -8.48
N THR A 70 17.33 -6.14 -9.42
CA THR A 70 17.59 -4.72 -9.27
C THR A 70 16.82 -4.14 -8.09
N PHE A 71 15.52 -4.44 -7.95
CA PHE A 71 14.70 -4.04 -6.81
C PHE A 71 15.34 -4.40 -5.46
N TYR A 72 15.79 -5.64 -5.28
CA TYR A 72 16.41 -6.09 -4.04
C TYR A 72 17.76 -5.42 -3.76
N ILE A 73 18.60 -5.26 -4.78
CA ILE A 73 19.93 -4.65 -4.65
C ILE A 73 19.80 -3.15 -4.34
N GLU A 74 18.98 -2.43 -5.09
CA GLU A 74 18.79 -0.98 -4.90
C GLU A 74 18.08 -0.67 -3.58
N SER A 75 17.07 -1.46 -3.20
CA SER A 75 16.42 -1.33 -1.88
C SER A 75 17.38 -1.60 -0.73
N SER A 76 18.28 -2.58 -0.89
CA SER A 76 19.35 -2.82 0.08
C SER A 76 20.28 -1.63 0.22
N GLU A 77 20.75 -1.08 -0.90
CA GLU A 77 21.65 0.08 -0.92
C GLU A 77 20.99 1.28 -0.23
N HIS A 78 19.73 1.56 -0.52
CA HIS A 78 18.99 2.64 0.13
C HIS A 78 18.88 2.46 1.65
N LEU A 79 18.51 1.28 2.13
CA LEU A 79 18.44 0.99 3.56
C LEU A 79 19.79 1.12 4.27
N ILE A 80 20.87 0.64 3.63
CA ILE A 80 22.23 0.75 4.19
C ILE A 80 22.67 2.22 4.24
N ASN A 81 22.41 2.98 3.18
CA ASN A 81 22.75 4.41 3.13
C ASN A 81 21.97 5.21 4.16
N GLN A 82 20.66 4.94 4.32
CA GLN A 82 19.84 5.58 5.34
C GLN A 82 20.32 5.21 6.75
N SER A 83 20.63 3.93 6.99
CA SER A 83 21.19 3.47 8.27
C SER A 83 22.49 4.20 8.61
N ASN A 84 23.41 4.33 7.65
CA ASN A 84 24.66 5.07 7.86
C ASN A 84 24.38 6.53 8.18
N TYR A 85 23.46 7.19 7.46
CA TYR A 85 23.02 8.56 7.76
C TYR A 85 22.48 8.72 9.19
N LEU A 86 21.61 7.79 9.63
CA LEU A 86 21.07 7.80 10.99
C LEU A 86 22.16 7.65 12.05
N ILE A 87 23.19 6.83 11.81
CA ILE A 87 24.30 6.66 12.74
C ILE A 87 25.25 7.87 12.74
N ASP A 88 25.70 8.27 11.56
CA ASP A 88 26.80 9.22 11.40
C ASP A 88 26.37 10.66 11.66
N ASP A 89 25.17 11.04 11.20
CA ASP A 89 24.69 12.41 11.31
C ASP A 89 23.73 12.62 12.47
N VAL A 90 22.83 11.66 12.71
CA VAL A 90 21.75 11.84 13.69
C VAL A 90 22.17 11.39 15.09
N TYR A 91 22.50 10.11 15.25
CA TYR A 91 22.90 9.52 16.52
C TYR A 91 24.17 10.19 17.07
N THR A 92 25.20 10.34 16.23
CA THR A 92 26.47 10.95 16.65
C THR A 92 26.29 12.40 17.09
N LYS A 93 25.43 13.19 16.43
CA LYS A 93 25.11 14.57 16.84
C LYS A 93 24.43 14.63 18.20
N LEU A 94 23.45 13.75 18.46
CA LEU A 94 22.80 13.66 19.78
C LEU A 94 23.80 13.27 20.88
N ARG A 95 24.63 12.25 20.66
CA ARG A 95 25.62 11.79 21.64
C ARG A 95 26.67 12.87 21.95
N LYS A 96 27.13 13.61 20.93
CA LYS A 96 28.05 14.74 21.13
C LYS A 96 27.42 15.84 21.97
N LEU A 97 26.15 16.19 21.70
CA LEU A 97 25.41 17.19 22.49
C LEU A 97 25.30 16.77 23.96
N LEU A 98 24.81 15.55 24.20
CA LEU A 98 24.63 15.00 25.56
C LEU A 98 25.94 14.97 26.35
N THR A 99 27.03 14.53 25.71
CA THR A 99 28.36 14.46 26.34
C THR A 99 28.90 15.86 26.68
N SER A 100 28.70 16.84 25.79
CA SER A 100 29.07 18.24 26.02
C SER A 100 28.30 18.85 27.19
N HIS A 101 26.98 18.65 27.23
CA HIS A 101 26.11 19.15 28.29
C HIS A 101 26.44 18.51 29.65
N ASP A 102 26.72 17.21 29.68
CA ASP A 102 27.15 16.51 30.90
C ASP A 102 28.43 17.11 31.48
N ALA A 103 29.45 17.30 30.65
CA ALA A 103 30.72 17.88 31.08
C ALA A 103 30.52 19.28 31.66
N TYR A 104 29.72 20.12 30.99
CA TYR A 104 29.44 21.48 31.45
C TYR A 104 28.61 21.51 32.75
N ASN A 105 27.63 20.61 32.89
CA ASN A 105 26.72 20.64 34.04
C ASN A 105 27.30 20.10 35.33
N GLN A 106 28.38 19.32 35.30
CA GLN A 106 29.01 18.84 36.54
C GLN A 106 29.44 20.00 37.44
N GLU A 107 30.02 21.06 36.86
CA GLU A 107 30.44 22.26 37.60
C GLU A 107 29.25 22.99 38.22
N PHE A 108 28.23 23.32 37.41
CA PHE A 108 27.05 24.05 37.88
C PHE A 108 26.18 23.24 38.84
N LYS A 109 26.14 21.92 38.70
CA LYS A 109 25.51 21.00 39.64
C LYS A 109 26.17 21.06 41.01
N HIS A 110 27.51 21.07 41.06
CA HIS A 110 28.23 21.21 42.32
C HIS A 110 28.02 22.59 42.94
N LEU A 111 28.12 23.65 42.14
CA LEU A 111 27.88 25.03 42.57
C LEU A 111 26.47 25.21 43.16
N GLY A 112 25.43 24.79 42.44
CA GLY A 112 24.04 24.90 42.88
C GLY A 112 23.78 24.15 44.20
N LYS A 113 24.28 22.91 44.33
CA LYS A 113 24.19 22.15 45.59
C LYS A 113 24.88 22.86 46.76
N LYS A 114 26.10 23.35 46.54
CA LYS A 114 26.87 24.08 47.55
C LYS A 114 26.12 25.32 48.03
N MET A 115 25.53 26.07 47.11
CA MET A 115 24.76 27.28 47.42
C MET A 115 23.51 26.98 48.24
N VAL A 116 22.76 25.91 47.89
CA VAL A 116 21.56 25.49 48.64
C VAL A 116 21.93 25.08 50.06
N LEU A 117 22.95 24.24 50.23
CA LEU A 117 23.37 23.74 51.54
C LEU A 117 23.88 24.87 52.47
N GLU A 118 24.69 25.80 51.95
CA GLU A 118 25.19 26.91 52.76
C GLU A 118 24.04 27.86 53.16
N ARG A 119 23.06 28.09 52.26
CA ARG A 119 21.86 28.86 52.59
C ARG A 119 21.07 28.22 53.72
N GLU A 120 20.79 26.92 53.62
CA GLU A 120 20.04 26.16 54.64
C GLU A 120 20.74 26.22 56.00
N LYS A 121 22.07 26.09 56.02
CA LYS A 121 22.90 26.22 57.22
C LYS A 121 22.78 27.61 57.84
N LEU A 122 22.85 28.68 57.04
CA LEU A 122 22.69 30.06 57.52
C LEU A 122 21.26 30.35 58.02
N VAL A 123 20.23 29.82 57.33
CA VAL A 123 18.83 29.90 57.78
C VAL A 123 18.65 29.21 59.13
N LYS A 124 19.20 27.99 59.31
CA LYS A 124 19.17 27.25 60.57
C LYS A 124 19.87 28.02 61.69
N ASN A 125 21.01 28.64 61.41
CA ASN A 125 21.74 29.46 62.38
C ASN A 125 20.93 30.71 62.79
N HIS A 126 20.37 31.42 61.82
CA HIS A 126 19.49 32.57 62.05
C HIS A 126 18.28 32.20 62.93
N LEU A 127 17.57 31.11 62.61
CA LEU A 127 16.41 30.65 63.39
C LEU A 127 16.79 30.25 64.82
N LYS A 128 17.96 29.63 65.00
CA LYS A 128 18.51 29.30 66.33
C LYS A 128 18.83 30.57 67.14
N CYS A 129 19.53 31.54 66.56
CA CYS A 129 19.86 32.80 67.25
C CYS A 129 18.60 33.62 67.56
N ARG A 130 17.63 33.67 66.63
CA ARG A 130 16.31 34.30 66.86
C ARG A 130 15.59 33.66 68.05
N SER A 131 15.48 32.33 68.06
CA SER A 131 14.81 31.61 69.16
C SER A 131 15.50 31.86 70.50
N LYS A 132 16.84 31.89 70.52
CA LYS A 132 17.63 32.21 71.72
C LYS A 132 17.35 33.63 72.22
N TYR A 133 17.41 34.64 71.34
CA TYR A 133 17.15 36.02 71.72
C TYR A 133 15.73 36.22 72.26
N TRP A 134 14.71 35.67 71.59
CA TRP A 134 13.31 35.74 72.06
C TRP A 134 13.11 35.08 73.42
N LYS A 135 13.80 33.97 73.68
CA LYS A 135 13.80 33.33 74.99
C LYS A 135 14.41 34.26 76.06
N THR A 136 15.57 34.88 75.77
CA THR A 136 16.22 35.81 76.70
C THR A 136 15.36 37.05 76.97
N CYS A 137 14.66 37.60 75.97
CA CYS A 137 13.73 38.72 76.19
C CYS A 137 12.63 38.37 77.18
N LYS A 138 11.98 37.21 77.00
CA LYS A 138 10.95 36.72 77.93
C LYS A 138 11.50 36.51 79.35
N GLU A 139 12.71 35.98 79.47
CA GLU A 139 13.38 35.81 80.76
C GLU A 139 13.69 37.17 81.43
N ASN A 140 14.11 38.18 80.65
CA ASN A 140 14.38 39.52 81.14
C ASN A 140 13.11 40.26 81.56
N GLU A 141 12.01 40.14 80.80
CA GLU A 141 10.68 40.68 81.15
C GLU A 141 10.17 40.12 82.49
N LEU A 142 10.30 38.80 82.70
CA LEU A 142 9.95 38.17 83.97
C LEU A 142 10.87 38.60 85.13
N ALA A 143 12.11 38.98 84.83
CA ALA A 143 13.07 39.46 85.81
C ALA A 143 12.97 40.96 86.11
N ALA A 144 12.23 41.75 85.32
CA ALA A 144 12.17 43.22 85.40
C ALA A 144 11.71 43.79 86.76
N GLY A 145 11.10 42.96 87.63
CA GLY A 145 10.80 43.31 89.03
C GLY A 145 12.00 43.28 89.99
N LYS A 146 13.18 42.81 89.55
CA LYS A 146 14.43 42.78 90.32
C LYS A 146 15.51 43.43 89.46
N LEU A 147 16.21 44.46 89.95
CA LEU A 147 17.36 45.11 89.29
C LEU A 147 18.47 44.06 89.01
N ASN A 148 18.37 43.35 87.88
CA ASN A 148 19.25 42.25 87.52
C ASN A 148 20.06 42.58 86.27
N SER A 149 21.21 43.22 86.46
CA SER A 149 22.14 43.61 85.39
C SER A 149 22.59 42.44 84.51
N LYS A 150 22.60 41.19 85.03
CA LYS A 150 23.01 40.01 84.28
C LYS A 150 22.00 39.62 83.19
N ALA A 151 20.69 39.74 83.47
CA ALA A 151 19.64 39.40 82.50
C ALA A 151 19.66 40.38 81.32
N SER A 152 19.82 41.67 81.60
CA SER A 152 19.99 42.72 80.58
C SER A 152 21.23 42.48 79.70
N GLN A 153 22.38 42.11 80.30
CA GLN A 153 23.60 41.82 79.54
C GLN A 153 23.45 40.58 78.64
N GLN A 154 22.76 39.55 79.12
CA GLN A 154 22.51 38.33 78.36
C GLN A 154 21.58 38.60 77.16
N GLU A 155 20.55 39.44 77.36
CA GLU A 155 19.69 39.88 76.28
C GLU A 155 20.50 40.59 75.19
N GLU A 156 21.29 41.60 75.56
CA GLU A 156 22.13 42.37 74.64
C GLU A 156 23.08 41.46 73.83
N ASN A 157 23.72 40.49 74.48
CA ASN A 157 24.61 39.53 73.83
C ASN A 157 23.86 38.63 72.82
N SER A 158 22.65 38.21 73.17
CA SER A 158 21.81 37.40 72.28
C SER A 158 21.25 38.23 71.11
N HIS A 159 20.93 39.50 71.33
CA HIS A 159 20.55 40.46 70.29
C HIS A 159 21.69 40.68 69.30
N LYS A 160 22.92 40.96 69.77
CA LYS A 160 24.11 41.09 68.92
C LYS A 160 24.33 39.82 68.07
N SER A 161 24.21 38.65 68.68
CA SER A 161 24.35 37.36 67.98
C SER A 161 23.27 37.16 66.90
N TYR A 162 22.04 37.59 67.17
CA TYR A 162 20.94 37.55 66.20
C TYR A 162 21.19 38.52 65.04
N MET A 163 21.61 39.75 65.31
CA MET A 163 21.92 40.76 64.29
C MET A 163 23.08 40.35 63.37
N VAL A 164 24.11 39.69 63.92
CA VAL A 164 25.18 39.11 63.10
C VAL A 164 24.66 37.99 62.19
N ALA A 165 23.84 37.08 62.73
CA ALA A 165 23.29 35.96 61.96
C ALA A 165 22.36 36.41 60.82
N ILE A 166 21.49 37.42 61.06
CA ILE A 166 20.62 37.97 60.00
C ILE A 166 21.41 38.75 58.95
N SER A 167 22.43 39.52 59.36
CA SER A 167 23.32 40.23 58.43
C SER A 167 24.06 39.26 57.50
N GLN A 168 24.62 38.18 58.06
CA GLN A 168 25.29 37.12 57.29
C GLN A 168 24.34 36.43 56.31
N LEU A 169 23.12 36.10 56.75
CA LEU A 169 22.11 35.49 55.88
C LEU A 169 21.71 36.44 54.74
N ASN A 170 21.49 37.73 55.03
CA ASN A 170 21.11 38.71 54.02
C ASN A 170 22.23 38.97 53.01
N SER A 171 23.48 39.09 53.45
CA SER A 171 24.62 39.20 52.53
C SER A 171 24.77 37.96 51.66
N PHE A 172 24.56 36.77 52.24
CA PHE A 172 24.62 35.52 51.48
C PHE A 172 23.44 35.38 50.51
N ASN A 173 22.23 35.81 50.87
CA ASN A 173 21.07 35.74 49.98
C ASN A 173 21.29 36.51 48.66
N MET A 174 22.02 37.63 48.70
CA MET A 174 22.40 38.37 47.48
C MET A 174 23.32 37.53 46.59
N ILE A 175 24.38 36.96 47.17
CA ILE A 175 25.33 36.06 46.48
C ILE A 175 24.64 34.81 45.95
N PHE A 176 23.72 34.24 46.75
CA PHE A 176 22.92 33.08 46.40
C PHE A 176 22.06 33.37 45.18
N GLN A 177 21.34 34.49 45.19
CA GLN A 177 20.46 34.86 44.08
C GLN A 177 21.25 35.07 42.78
N GLU A 178 22.39 35.75 42.84
CA GLU A 178 23.24 35.98 41.67
C GLU A 178 23.80 34.68 41.09
N ASN A 179 24.41 33.84 41.94
CA ASN A 179 24.96 32.55 41.49
C ASN A 179 23.86 31.60 40.99
N MET A 180 22.70 31.57 41.65
CA MET A 180 21.61 30.70 41.26
C MET A 180 20.98 31.14 39.94
N LYS A 181 20.87 32.45 39.68
CA LYS A 181 20.48 32.96 38.36
C LYS A 181 21.40 32.42 37.26
N ARG A 182 22.72 32.47 37.47
CA ARG A 182 23.71 31.92 36.52
C ARG A 182 23.54 30.42 36.32
N VAL A 183 23.40 29.64 37.40
CA VAL A 183 23.17 28.19 37.33
C VAL A 183 21.90 27.89 36.53
N LEU A 184 20.78 28.54 36.87
CA LEU A 184 19.48 28.29 36.25
C LEU A 184 19.44 28.72 34.78
N GLN A 185 20.13 29.80 34.42
CA GLN A 185 20.27 30.23 33.04
C GLN A 185 20.96 29.15 32.18
N VAL A 186 22.04 28.54 32.68
CA VAL A 186 22.72 27.42 32.00
C VAL A 186 21.78 26.25 31.77
N TYR A 187 21.04 25.83 32.80
CA TYR A 187 20.07 24.72 32.67
C TYR A 187 18.96 25.05 31.66
N GLN A 188 18.49 26.30 31.64
CA GLN A 188 17.48 26.73 30.69
C GLN A 188 18.02 26.71 29.26
N ASP A 189 19.18 27.32 29.01
CA ASP A 189 19.75 27.45 27.67
C ASP A 189 20.03 26.07 27.08
N GLN A 190 20.59 25.15 27.87
CA GLN A 190 20.80 23.78 27.44
C GLN A 190 19.51 23.00 27.23
N ASN A 191 18.48 23.18 28.06
CA ASN A 191 17.18 22.54 27.82
C ASN A 191 16.56 23.03 26.51
N LEU A 192 16.65 24.33 26.20
CA LEU A 192 16.19 24.88 24.93
C LEU A 192 16.99 24.30 23.75
N GLU A 193 18.31 24.25 23.86
CA GLU A 193 19.18 23.66 22.84
C GLU A 193 18.87 22.17 22.59
N LYS A 194 18.64 21.38 23.66
CA LYS A 194 18.19 19.98 23.56
C LYS A 194 16.87 19.86 22.82
N MET A 195 15.88 20.67 23.15
CA MET A 195 14.56 20.62 22.50
C MET A 195 14.63 21.04 21.03
N HIS A 196 15.43 22.05 20.70
CA HIS A 196 15.67 22.44 19.31
C HIS A 196 16.39 21.36 18.52
N THR A 197 17.43 20.75 19.10
CA THR A 197 18.16 19.65 18.46
C THR A 197 17.26 18.42 18.29
N LEU A 198 16.48 18.05 19.30
CA LEU A 198 15.52 16.96 19.22
C LEU A 198 14.52 17.17 18.08
N ARG A 199 13.96 18.38 17.95
CA ARG A 199 13.07 18.74 16.84
C ARG A 199 13.76 18.57 15.48
N GLN A 200 14.97 19.10 15.33
CA GLN A 200 15.73 18.96 14.07
C GLN A 200 16.01 17.51 13.73
N VAL A 201 16.38 16.71 14.73
CA VAL A 201 16.63 15.27 14.56
C VAL A 201 15.36 14.53 14.16
N ILE A 202 14.23 14.77 14.82
CA ILE A 202 12.96 14.12 14.46
C ILE A 202 12.57 14.49 13.03
N GLN A 203 12.73 15.75 12.64
CA GLN A 203 12.46 16.18 11.26
C GLN A 203 13.37 15.47 10.24
N ALA A 204 14.67 15.36 10.54
CA ALA A 204 15.63 14.65 9.70
C ALA A 204 15.30 13.15 9.59
N PHE A 205 14.94 12.51 10.71
CA PHE A 205 14.52 11.12 10.77
C PHE A 205 13.28 10.88 9.90
N VAL A 206 12.22 11.68 10.07
CA VAL A 206 10.99 11.56 9.28
C VAL A 206 11.24 11.80 7.79
N ALA A 207 12.06 12.78 7.44
CA ALA A 207 12.43 13.04 6.05
C ALA A 207 13.19 11.86 5.43
N GLY A 208 14.11 11.24 6.18
CA GLY A 208 14.82 10.03 5.76
C GLY A 208 13.89 8.85 5.51
N GLU A 209 12.96 8.58 6.43
CA GLU A 209 11.95 7.52 6.27
C GLU A 209 11.05 7.75 5.05
N ALA A 210 10.57 8.99 4.86
CA ALA A 210 9.74 9.34 3.71
C ALA A 210 10.49 9.15 2.38
N SER A 211 11.77 9.54 2.33
CA SER A 211 12.62 9.32 1.15
C SER A 211 12.78 7.84 0.85
N ASN A 212 12.98 7.01 1.87
CA ASN A 212 13.15 5.56 1.70
C ASN A 212 11.87 4.90 1.16
N ILE A 213 10.70 5.25 1.72
CA ILE A 213 9.40 4.77 1.24
C ILE A 213 9.19 5.15 -0.23
N TYR A 214 9.52 6.39 -0.60
CA TYR A 214 9.39 6.86 -1.97
C TYR A 214 10.31 6.10 -2.94
N SER A 215 11.58 5.87 -2.57
CA SER A 215 12.50 5.06 -3.36
C SER A 215 11.97 3.64 -3.55
N MET A 216 11.55 2.96 -2.47
CA MET A 216 10.99 1.61 -2.55
C MET A 216 9.76 1.55 -3.48
N LYS A 217 8.88 2.55 -3.39
CA LYS A 217 7.72 2.64 -4.29
C LYS A 217 8.14 2.77 -5.75
N MET A 218 9.11 3.64 -6.05
CA MET A 218 9.63 3.81 -7.41
C MET A 218 10.16 2.49 -7.99
N HIS A 219 10.90 1.70 -7.20
CA HIS A 219 11.39 0.40 -7.67
C HIS A 219 10.25 -0.63 -7.85
N LEU A 220 9.20 -0.59 -7.04
CA LEU A 220 8.00 -1.43 -7.23
C LEU A 220 7.25 -1.05 -8.50
N ASP A 221 7.09 0.24 -8.79
CA ASP A 221 6.43 0.71 -10.01
C ASP A 221 7.20 0.25 -11.26
N ASN A 222 8.54 0.29 -11.22
CA ASN A 222 9.40 -0.24 -12.29
C ASN A 222 9.26 -1.76 -12.47
N LEU A 223 9.05 -2.51 -11.38
CA LEU A 223 8.83 -3.95 -11.45
C LEU A 223 7.51 -4.28 -12.16
N SER A 224 6.46 -3.49 -11.96
CA SER A 224 5.19 -3.65 -12.68
C SER A 224 5.40 -3.55 -14.19
N LEU A 225 6.18 -2.57 -14.65
CA LEU A 225 6.51 -2.42 -16.07
C LEU A 225 7.31 -3.61 -16.62
N ALA A 226 8.21 -4.19 -15.82
CA ALA A 226 8.97 -5.38 -16.19
C ALA A 226 8.12 -6.66 -16.21
N LEU A 227 6.99 -6.69 -15.49
CA LEU A 227 6.03 -7.80 -15.56
C LEU A 227 5.23 -7.77 -16.86
N ASP A 228 4.90 -6.58 -17.37
CA ASP A 228 4.17 -6.42 -18.63
C ASP A 228 4.95 -6.95 -19.86
N THR A 229 6.27 -7.11 -19.73
CA THR A 229 7.11 -7.70 -20.79
C THR A 229 7.08 -9.23 -20.82
N PHE A 230 6.57 -9.88 -19.77
CA PHE A 230 6.56 -11.34 -19.67
C PHE A 230 5.53 -11.96 -20.64
N ASN A 231 5.99 -12.79 -21.57
CA ASN A 231 5.15 -13.45 -22.57
C ASN A 231 5.47 -14.96 -22.65
N PRO A 232 4.68 -15.81 -22.00
CA PRO A 232 4.92 -17.26 -21.97
C PRO A 232 4.95 -17.91 -23.35
N ASP A 233 4.08 -17.48 -24.28
CA ASP A 233 4.00 -18.04 -25.63
C ASP A 233 5.28 -17.74 -26.42
N THR A 234 5.84 -16.54 -26.24
CA THR A 234 7.11 -16.14 -26.86
C THR A 234 8.26 -16.94 -26.28
N ASP A 235 8.30 -17.15 -24.95
CA ASP A 235 9.34 -17.94 -24.30
C ASP A 235 9.30 -19.40 -24.73
N GLN A 236 8.10 -19.99 -24.80
CA GLN A 236 7.91 -21.35 -25.29
C GLN A 236 8.35 -21.50 -26.74
N LYS A 237 8.02 -20.53 -27.59
CA LYS A 237 8.47 -20.51 -28.98
C LYS A 237 9.99 -20.40 -29.08
N MET A 238 10.63 -19.49 -28.34
CA MET A 238 12.09 -19.37 -28.28
C MET A 238 12.76 -20.67 -27.84
N PHE A 239 12.16 -21.38 -26.88
CA PHE A 239 12.65 -22.68 -26.42
C PHE A 239 12.53 -23.75 -27.50
N ILE A 240 11.37 -23.85 -28.17
CA ILE A 240 11.17 -24.79 -29.28
C ILE A 240 12.17 -24.48 -30.39
N ASP A 241 12.26 -23.23 -30.83
CA ASP A 241 13.15 -22.81 -31.93
C ASP A 241 14.64 -23.10 -31.62
N SER A 242 15.05 -23.01 -30.35
CA SER A 242 16.44 -23.32 -29.94
C SER A 242 16.74 -24.81 -29.72
N THR A 243 15.71 -25.63 -29.46
CA THR A 243 15.88 -27.07 -29.15
C THR A 243 15.43 -27.98 -30.29
N PHE A 244 14.66 -27.46 -31.23
CA PHE A 244 14.08 -28.24 -32.32
C PHE A 244 15.18 -28.81 -33.22
N THR A 245 15.35 -30.13 -33.17
CA THR A 245 16.37 -30.85 -33.96
C THR A 245 15.92 -31.15 -35.39
N GLY A 246 14.64 -30.95 -35.71
CA GLY A 246 14.06 -31.35 -36.99
C GLY A 246 13.87 -32.86 -37.17
N ASN A 247 14.22 -33.67 -36.16
CA ASN A 247 14.02 -35.12 -36.21
C ASN A 247 12.53 -35.43 -36.20
N LYS A 248 12.04 -36.06 -37.27
CA LYS A 248 10.68 -36.60 -37.33
C LYS A 248 10.66 -37.91 -36.57
N ILE A 249 9.61 -38.13 -35.80
CA ILE A 249 9.32 -39.45 -35.23
C ILE A 249 9.08 -40.37 -36.43
N GLU A 250 10.01 -41.28 -36.69
CA GLU A 250 9.78 -42.34 -37.66
C GLU A 250 8.67 -43.24 -37.12
N GLU A 251 7.50 -43.21 -37.76
CA GLU A 251 6.43 -44.15 -37.46
C GLU A 251 6.90 -45.56 -37.84
N GLN A 252 7.42 -46.28 -36.84
CA GLN A 252 7.63 -47.71 -36.97
C GLN A 252 6.28 -48.40 -36.80
N SER A 253 5.60 -48.62 -37.91
CA SER A 253 4.41 -49.47 -37.94
C SER A 253 4.82 -50.93 -37.79
N PHE A 254 4.33 -51.59 -36.75
CA PHE A 254 4.33 -53.05 -36.70
C PHE A 254 3.31 -53.55 -37.73
N ILE A 255 3.80 -54.07 -38.86
CA ILE A 255 2.95 -54.68 -39.87
C ILE A 255 2.68 -56.12 -39.47
N SER A 256 1.58 -56.36 -38.75
CA SER A 256 0.98 -57.70 -38.67
C SER A 256 0.27 -58.02 -39.98
N TYR A 257 0.51 -59.21 -40.55
CA TYR A 257 -0.10 -59.67 -41.82
C TYR A 257 -1.64 -59.52 -41.84
N ALA A 258 -2.29 -59.66 -40.68
CA ALA A 258 -3.75 -59.55 -40.53
C ALA A 258 -4.30 -58.11 -40.61
N GLN A 259 -3.47 -57.08 -40.37
CA GLN A 259 -3.91 -55.67 -40.36
C GLN A 259 -3.97 -55.03 -41.76
N SER A 260 -3.56 -55.75 -42.81
CA SER A 260 -3.71 -55.31 -44.21
C SER A 260 -5.15 -55.40 -44.74
N LEU A 261 -6.08 -56.04 -44.02
CA LEU A 261 -7.44 -56.32 -44.50
C LEU A 261 -8.57 -55.67 -43.71
N ASN A 262 -8.31 -54.86 -42.67
CA ASN A 262 -9.40 -54.28 -41.90
C ASN A 262 -9.01 -52.92 -41.31
N ARG A 263 -9.12 -51.87 -42.13
CA ARG A 263 -9.13 -50.48 -41.66
C ARG A 263 -10.58 -50.09 -41.37
N ASN A 264 -10.96 -50.15 -40.10
CA ASN A 264 -12.02 -49.32 -39.51
C ASN A 264 -12.01 -49.55 -37.99
N SER A 265 -11.26 -48.74 -37.24
CA SER A 265 -11.47 -48.55 -35.81
C SER A 265 -11.64 -47.07 -35.53
N ILE A 266 -12.82 -46.77 -34.98
CA ILE A 266 -13.41 -45.45 -34.76
C ILE A 266 -12.80 -44.83 -33.50
N ASP A 267 -12.31 -43.60 -33.64
CA ASP A 267 -11.83 -42.76 -32.54
C ASP A 267 -13.01 -41.99 -31.91
N LEU A 268 -13.18 -42.16 -30.60
CA LEU A 268 -14.40 -41.86 -29.84
C LEU A 268 -14.46 -40.44 -29.24
N ASN A 269 -13.60 -39.52 -29.71
CA ASN A 269 -13.61 -38.11 -29.28
C ASN A 269 -14.04 -37.11 -30.39
N SER A 270 -14.51 -37.59 -31.54
CA SER A 270 -14.84 -36.74 -32.70
C SER A 270 -16.26 -36.15 -32.62
N ILE A 271 -16.42 -35.00 -31.97
CA ILE A 271 -17.35 -34.02 -32.55
C ILE A 271 -16.69 -33.61 -33.85
N LYS A 272 -17.07 -34.25 -34.97
CA LYS A 272 -16.56 -33.86 -36.28
C LYS A 272 -16.76 -32.35 -36.44
N PRO A 273 -15.69 -31.58 -36.71
CA PRO A 273 -15.84 -30.16 -36.99
C PRO A 273 -16.81 -30.06 -38.16
N ASP A 274 -17.83 -29.23 -37.98
CA ASP A 274 -18.74 -28.92 -39.08
C ASP A 274 -17.93 -28.08 -40.08
N GLU A 275 -17.32 -28.76 -41.05
CA GLU A 275 -16.38 -28.16 -42.00
C GLU A 275 -17.00 -26.98 -42.73
N ARG A 276 -18.31 -27.03 -42.99
CA ARG A 276 -19.01 -25.93 -43.64
C ARG A 276 -19.17 -24.73 -42.71
N LEU A 277 -19.54 -24.93 -41.45
CA LEU A 277 -19.54 -23.84 -40.46
C LEU A 277 -18.15 -23.23 -40.27
N LEU A 278 -17.11 -24.05 -40.18
CA LEU A 278 -15.71 -23.60 -40.09
C LEU A 278 -15.32 -22.76 -41.32
N ASN A 279 -15.69 -23.20 -42.52
CA ASN A 279 -15.43 -22.46 -43.75
C ASN A 279 -16.15 -21.11 -43.78
N ILE A 280 -17.40 -21.03 -43.32
CA ILE A 280 -18.14 -19.77 -43.21
C ILE A 280 -17.42 -18.77 -42.29
N ILE A 281 -16.95 -19.24 -41.13
CA ILE A 281 -16.18 -18.39 -40.21
C ILE A 281 -14.84 -17.99 -40.83
N ASN A 282 -14.10 -18.91 -41.46
CA ASN A 282 -12.83 -18.60 -42.11
C ASN A 282 -12.98 -17.61 -43.28
N ASN A 283 -14.08 -17.68 -44.02
CA ASN A 283 -14.41 -16.74 -45.09
C ASN A 283 -14.53 -15.31 -44.57
N CYS A 284 -15.09 -15.12 -43.36
CA CYS A 284 -15.14 -13.81 -42.72
C CYS A 284 -13.75 -13.23 -42.43
N TRP A 285 -12.75 -14.05 -42.13
CA TRP A 285 -11.38 -13.60 -41.89
C TRP A 285 -10.58 -13.42 -43.18
N SER A 286 -10.82 -14.25 -44.19
CA SER A 286 -10.14 -14.15 -45.49
C SER A 286 -10.69 -13.03 -46.38
N GLY A 287 -11.84 -12.45 -46.03
CA GLY A 287 -12.50 -11.41 -46.83
C GLY A 287 -13.36 -11.94 -47.97
N THR A 288 -13.66 -13.24 -47.96
CA THR A 288 -14.57 -13.88 -48.93
C THR A 288 -16.01 -13.60 -48.53
N ILE A 289 -16.74 -12.85 -49.35
CA ILE A 289 -18.15 -12.46 -49.11
C ILE A 289 -19.00 -13.71 -48.92
N LEU A 290 -19.85 -13.71 -47.89
CA LEU A 290 -20.74 -14.84 -47.61
C LEU A 290 -21.95 -14.83 -48.56
N THR A 291 -22.26 -16.00 -49.12
CA THR A 291 -23.46 -16.16 -49.94
C THR A 291 -24.72 -16.25 -49.07
N ASN A 292 -25.91 -16.07 -49.67
CA ASN A 292 -27.17 -16.30 -48.94
C ASN A 292 -27.30 -17.76 -48.48
N GLU A 293 -26.80 -18.72 -49.28
CA GLU A 293 -26.77 -20.14 -48.91
C GLU A 293 -25.89 -20.39 -47.67
N ASP A 294 -24.80 -19.65 -47.52
CA ASP A 294 -23.94 -19.71 -46.32
C ASP A 294 -24.69 -19.18 -45.09
N LYS A 295 -25.41 -18.06 -45.24
CA LYS A 295 -26.20 -17.45 -44.16
C LYS A 295 -27.38 -18.34 -43.75
N GLU A 296 -28.07 -18.94 -44.70
CA GLU A 296 -29.16 -19.91 -44.46
C GLU A 296 -28.63 -21.15 -43.76
N TYR A 297 -27.53 -21.73 -44.25
CA TYR A 297 -26.90 -22.89 -43.61
C TYR A 297 -26.43 -22.57 -42.18
N PHE A 298 -25.84 -21.39 -41.98
CA PHE A 298 -25.44 -20.93 -40.66
C PHE A 298 -26.63 -20.84 -39.70
N HIS A 299 -27.74 -20.27 -40.16
CA HIS A 299 -28.98 -20.19 -39.38
C HIS A 299 -29.53 -21.57 -39.05
N GLU A 300 -29.59 -22.51 -40.01
CA GLU A 300 -29.97 -23.90 -39.74
C GLU A 300 -29.07 -24.55 -38.68
N CYS A 301 -27.75 -24.31 -38.77
CA CYS A 301 -26.81 -24.81 -37.80
C CYS A 301 -27.06 -24.26 -36.39
N LEU A 302 -27.38 -22.97 -36.24
CA LEU A 302 -27.72 -22.38 -34.94
C LEU A 302 -28.94 -22.99 -34.27
N VAL A 303 -29.93 -23.41 -35.06
CA VAL A 303 -31.16 -24.05 -34.58
C VAL A 303 -30.89 -25.49 -34.12
N ARG A 304 -29.88 -26.17 -34.68
CA ARG A 304 -29.50 -27.53 -34.28
C ARG A 304 -28.92 -27.57 -32.85
N GLU A 305 -29.05 -28.74 -32.24
CA GLU A 305 -28.45 -29.03 -30.94
C GLU A 305 -26.92 -28.78 -30.99
N ASN A 306 -26.40 -27.98 -30.05
CA ASN A 306 -25.01 -27.54 -29.97
C ASN A 306 -24.49 -26.58 -31.06
N GLY A 307 -25.30 -26.17 -32.04
CA GLY A 307 -24.86 -25.22 -33.07
C GLY A 307 -24.30 -23.92 -32.51
N LYS A 308 -25.01 -23.36 -31.54
CA LYS A 308 -24.60 -22.17 -30.79
C LYS A 308 -23.27 -22.38 -30.05
N LYS A 309 -23.08 -23.53 -29.40
CA LYS A 309 -21.81 -23.88 -28.73
C LYS A 309 -20.67 -23.96 -29.74
N LYS A 310 -20.88 -24.62 -30.89
CA LYS A 310 -19.89 -24.74 -31.96
C LYS A 310 -19.44 -23.37 -32.48
N LEU A 311 -20.38 -22.44 -32.70
CA LEU A 311 -20.04 -21.07 -33.08
C LEU A 311 -19.09 -20.41 -32.06
N ILE A 312 -19.47 -20.44 -30.77
CA ILE A 312 -18.65 -19.83 -29.71
C ILE A 312 -17.28 -20.49 -29.61
N THR A 313 -17.17 -21.81 -29.80
CA THR A 313 -15.89 -22.52 -29.83
C THR A 313 -15.01 -22.03 -30.98
N LEU A 314 -15.54 -22.00 -32.21
CA LEU A 314 -14.80 -21.56 -33.40
C LEU A 314 -14.32 -20.10 -33.29
N LEU A 315 -15.16 -19.22 -32.75
CA LEU A 315 -14.77 -17.83 -32.52
C LEU A 315 -13.72 -17.73 -31.42
N ASN A 316 -13.82 -18.50 -30.34
CA ASN A 316 -12.78 -18.52 -29.31
C ASN A 316 -11.46 -19.11 -29.83
N GLU A 317 -11.47 -20.03 -30.78
CA GLU A 317 -10.25 -20.49 -31.46
C GLU A 317 -9.57 -19.34 -32.23
N LYS A 318 -10.34 -18.53 -32.97
CA LYS A 318 -9.82 -17.29 -33.60
C LYS A 318 -9.19 -16.35 -32.60
N ARG A 319 -9.86 -16.14 -31.46
CA ARG A 319 -9.35 -15.31 -30.35
C ARG A 319 -8.04 -15.86 -29.77
N LYS A 320 -7.96 -17.17 -29.51
CA LYS A 320 -6.77 -17.84 -28.97
C LYS A 320 -5.58 -17.77 -29.92
N ASN A 321 -5.83 -17.84 -31.22
CA ASN A 321 -4.80 -17.72 -32.26
C ASN A 321 -4.33 -16.27 -32.49
N GLY A 322 -4.87 -15.28 -31.77
CA GLY A 322 -4.53 -13.87 -31.98
C GLY A 322 -5.15 -13.27 -33.25
N GLU A 323 -6.09 -13.96 -33.89
CA GLU A 323 -6.74 -13.53 -35.13
C GLU A 323 -7.85 -12.50 -34.84
N PHE A 324 -7.47 -11.31 -34.33
CA PHE A 324 -8.45 -10.29 -33.91
C PHE A 324 -9.01 -9.43 -35.04
N LYS A 325 -8.24 -9.29 -36.13
CA LYS A 325 -8.54 -8.40 -37.25
C LYS A 325 -9.43 -9.11 -38.26
N ILE A 326 -10.67 -8.62 -38.43
CA ILE A 326 -11.60 -9.06 -39.45
C ILE A 326 -11.35 -8.25 -40.74
N HIS A 327 -11.52 -8.90 -41.89
CA HIS A 327 -11.42 -8.23 -43.18
C HIS A 327 -12.58 -7.25 -43.39
N VAL A 328 -12.31 -6.08 -43.98
CA VAL A 328 -13.30 -5.00 -44.12
C VAL A 328 -14.55 -5.41 -44.93
N ASN A 329 -14.37 -6.21 -45.98
CA ASN A 329 -15.45 -6.66 -46.86
C ASN A 329 -16.50 -7.55 -46.17
N THR A 330 -16.09 -8.29 -45.15
CA THR A 330 -16.88 -9.32 -44.47
C THR A 330 -17.22 -8.95 -43.03
N PHE A 331 -16.77 -7.79 -42.56
CA PHE A 331 -17.07 -7.31 -41.21
C PHE A 331 -18.57 -7.21 -40.95
N LYS A 332 -19.34 -6.70 -41.93
CA LYS A 332 -20.80 -6.64 -41.87
C LYS A 332 -21.44 -8.03 -41.86
N ASP A 333 -20.95 -8.94 -42.70
CA ASP A 333 -21.44 -10.32 -42.75
C ASP A 333 -21.29 -11.01 -41.40
N LEU A 334 -20.13 -10.89 -40.73
CA LEU A 334 -19.94 -11.44 -39.39
C LEU A 334 -20.88 -10.78 -38.35
N GLY A 335 -21.13 -9.48 -38.48
CA GLY A 335 -22.12 -8.77 -37.66
C GLY A 335 -23.53 -9.33 -37.85
N GLU A 336 -23.93 -9.65 -39.08
CA GLU A 336 -25.20 -10.33 -39.37
C GLU A 336 -25.25 -11.73 -38.76
N LEU A 337 -24.16 -12.51 -38.86
CA LEU A 337 -24.07 -13.83 -38.21
C LEU A 337 -24.22 -13.72 -36.69
N PHE A 338 -23.62 -12.72 -36.05
CA PHE A 338 -23.80 -12.48 -34.61
C PHE A 338 -25.25 -12.11 -34.28
N ASN A 339 -25.90 -11.26 -35.08
CA ASN A 339 -27.31 -10.94 -34.90
C ASN A 339 -28.20 -12.18 -35.06
N MET A 340 -27.94 -13.05 -36.04
CA MET A 340 -28.63 -14.33 -36.18
C MET A 340 -28.42 -15.22 -34.96
N ALA A 341 -27.19 -15.31 -34.45
CA ALA A 341 -26.89 -16.08 -33.25
C ALA A 341 -27.65 -15.54 -32.04
N LEU A 342 -27.62 -14.22 -31.80
CA LEU A 342 -28.33 -13.57 -30.70
C LEU A 342 -29.86 -13.72 -30.81
N ASN A 343 -30.40 -13.68 -32.03
CA ASN A 343 -31.80 -14.01 -32.34
C ASN A 343 -32.16 -15.47 -32.05
N CYS A 344 -31.21 -16.35 -31.76
CA CYS A 344 -31.50 -17.71 -31.31
C CYS A 344 -31.31 -17.89 -29.79
N LEU A 345 -30.89 -16.85 -29.04
CA LEU A 345 -30.63 -16.89 -27.59
C LEU A 345 -31.76 -16.22 -26.80
N TYR A 346 -33.00 -16.70 -26.97
CA TYR A 346 -34.15 -16.11 -26.25
C TYR A 346 -34.28 -16.58 -24.80
N ASP A 347 -33.80 -17.78 -24.49
CA ASP A 347 -33.97 -18.41 -23.18
C ASP A 347 -32.79 -18.17 -22.24
N ILE A 348 -33.07 -18.16 -20.93
CA ILE A 348 -32.07 -18.01 -19.85
C ILE A 348 -31.02 -19.14 -19.92
N GLU A 349 -31.36 -20.31 -20.46
CA GLU A 349 -30.42 -21.43 -20.66
C GLU A 349 -29.23 -21.06 -21.55
N HIS A 350 -29.38 -20.04 -22.40
CA HIS A 350 -28.35 -19.58 -23.32
C HIS A 350 -27.58 -18.35 -22.83
N LEU A 351 -27.76 -17.94 -21.58
CA LEU A 351 -27.11 -16.76 -20.98
C LEU A 351 -25.59 -16.75 -21.16
N GLY A 352 -24.95 -17.91 -20.93
CA GLY A 352 -23.51 -18.07 -21.10
C GLY A 352 -23.04 -17.78 -22.52
N MET A 353 -23.84 -18.12 -23.53
CA MET A 353 -23.49 -17.87 -24.94
C MET A 353 -23.62 -16.40 -25.31
N ALA A 354 -24.66 -15.70 -24.84
CA ALA A 354 -24.79 -14.28 -25.13
C ALA A 354 -23.70 -13.46 -24.45
N LYS A 355 -23.31 -13.84 -23.22
CA LYS A 355 -22.13 -13.29 -22.55
C LYS A 355 -20.87 -13.48 -23.42
N GLN A 356 -20.70 -14.65 -24.02
CA GLN A 356 -19.58 -14.89 -24.95
C GLN A 356 -19.70 -14.03 -26.21
N CYS A 357 -20.89 -13.84 -26.78
CA CYS A 357 -21.10 -12.92 -27.90
C CYS A 357 -20.70 -11.49 -27.54
N ILE A 358 -21.04 -11.01 -26.33
CA ILE A 358 -20.60 -9.69 -25.84
C ILE A 358 -19.07 -9.61 -25.84
N ILE A 359 -18.40 -10.54 -25.16
CA ILE A 359 -16.94 -10.57 -25.03
C ILE A 359 -16.26 -10.62 -26.40
N LEU A 360 -16.71 -11.52 -27.29
CA LEU A 360 -16.15 -11.70 -28.62
C LEU A 360 -16.38 -10.46 -29.50
N SER A 361 -17.54 -9.81 -29.38
CA SER A 361 -17.83 -8.58 -30.15
C SER A 361 -16.95 -7.39 -29.76
N GLN A 362 -16.50 -7.35 -28.51
CA GLN A 362 -15.55 -6.35 -28.00
C GLN A 362 -14.08 -6.74 -28.30
N THR A 363 -13.84 -7.98 -28.72
CA THR A 363 -12.50 -8.50 -29.03
C THR A 363 -12.16 -8.32 -30.50
N PHE A 364 -13.09 -8.64 -31.40
CA PHE A 364 -12.84 -8.58 -32.83
C PHE A 364 -13.11 -7.20 -33.42
N PHE A 365 -12.23 -6.76 -34.32
CA PHE A 365 -12.32 -5.44 -34.93
C PHE A 365 -11.91 -5.45 -36.40
N MET A 366 -12.41 -4.49 -37.17
CA MET A 366 -11.81 -4.10 -38.44
C MET A 366 -10.96 -2.84 -38.26
N VAL A 367 -10.00 -2.66 -39.16
CA VAL A 367 -9.18 -1.44 -39.20
C VAL A 367 -9.63 -0.60 -40.39
N LYS A 368 -10.11 0.60 -40.11
CA LYS A 368 -10.51 1.54 -41.16
C LYS A 368 -9.26 2.22 -41.71
N GLU A 369 -9.12 2.23 -43.04
CA GLU A 369 -8.00 2.92 -43.68
C GLU A 369 -8.06 4.43 -43.37
N PRO A 370 -6.92 5.06 -43.03
CA PRO A 370 -6.89 6.47 -42.72
C PRO A 370 -7.28 7.27 -43.96
N GLN A 371 -8.28 8.14 -43.82
CA GLN A 371 -8.70 9.03 -44.92
C GLN A 371 -7.64 10.11 -45.22
N ASN A 372 -6.79 10.42 -44.24
CA ASN A 372 -5.74 11.43 -44.36
C ASN A 372 -4.36 10.84 -44.02
N PRO A 373 -3.31 11.11 -44.82
CA PRO A 373 -1.94 10.73 -44.49
C PRO A 373 -1.54 11.29 -43.11
N GLY A 374 -1.12 10.42 -42.19
CA GLY A 374 -0.71 10.80 -40.82
C GLY A 374 -1.76 10.61 -39.73
N THR A 375 -2.98 10.19 -40.07
CA THR A 375 -3.97 9.78 -39.05
C THR A 375 -3.74 8.33 -38.61
N THR A 376 -3.88 8.08 -37.30
CA THR A 376 -3.79 6.73 -36.73
C THR A 376 -4.95 5.87 -37.23
N GLN A 377 -4.65 4.62 -37.57
CA GLN A 377 -5.66 3.63 -37.94
C GLN A 377 -6.75 3.49 -36.87
N GLU A 378 -8.01 3.71 -37.26
CA GLU A 378 -9.16 3.59 -36.37
C GLU A 378 -9.62 2.12 -36.30
N LYS A 379 -9.79 1.60 -35.08
CA LYS A 379 -10.35 0.26 -34.84
C LYS A 379 -11.86 0.37 -34.64
N ILE A 380 -12.63 -0.36 -35.44
CA ILE A 380 -14.08 -0.47 -35.29
C ILE A 380 -14.39 -1.89 -34.83
N TYR A 381 -14.88 -2.02 -33.60
CA TYR A 381 -15.19 -3.30 -32.98
C TYR A 381 -16.52 -3.85 -33.46
N LEU A 382 -16.62 -5.17 -33.53
CA LEU A 382 -17.83 -5.89 -33.97
C LEU A 382 -19.06 -5.55 -33.11
N GLN A 383 -18.83 -5.16 -31.85
CA GLN A 383 -19.82 -4.61 -30.94
C GLN A 383 -20.71 -3.55 -31.59
N THR A 384 -20.14 -2.66 -32.42
CA THR A 384 -20.88 -1.57 -33.09
C THR A 384 -22.00 -2.07 -34.01
N LEU A 385 -21.92 -3.33 -34.49
CA LEU A 385 -22.92 -3.94 -35.36
C LEU A 385 -24.04 -4.69 -34.60
N ILE A 386 -23.88 -4.88 -33.29
CA ILE A 386 -24.81 -5.63 -32.45
C ILE A 386 -25.30 -4.83 -31.24
N VAL A 387 -24.85 -3.59 -31.08
CA VAL A 387 -25.13 -2.72 -29.93
C VAL A 387 -26.63 -2.48 -29.74
N ASP A 388 -27.40 -2.44 -30.83
CA ASP A 388 -28.85 -2.17 -30.82
C ASP A 388 -29.74 -3.43 -30.77
N HIS A 389 -29.14 -4.61 -30.58
CA HIS A 389 -29.87 -5.87 -30.59
C HIS A 389 -30.94 -5.93 -29.47
N GLN A 390 -32.12 -6.46 -29.79
CA GLN A 390 -33.29 -6.43 -28.88
C GLN A 390 -33.07 -7.19 -27.57
N LEU A 391 -32.17 -8.18 -27.56
CA LEU A 391 -31.80 -8.93 -26.34
C LEU A 391 -31.27 -7.99 -25.24
N TRP A 392 -30.48 -6.98 -25.60
CA TRP A 392 -29.87 -6.03 -24.65
C TRP A 392 -30.89 -5.07 -24.04
N LYS A 393 -32.11 -5.00 -24.59
CA LYS A 393 -33.19 -4.16 -24.05
C LYS A 393 -33.98 -4.87 -22.94
N LYS A 394 -33.77 -6.17 -22.73
CA LYS A 394 -34.47 -6.95 -21.69
C LYS A 394 -33.73 -6.83 -20.36
N GLU A 395 -34.34 -6.17 -19.37
CA GLU A 395 -33.73 -5.97 -18.04
C GLU A 395 -33.42 -7.29 -17.33
N ASP A 396 -34.38 -8.22 -17.35
CA ASP A 396 -34.23 -9.53 -16.71
C ASP A 396 -32.98 -10.27 -17.22
N TYR A 397 -32.65 -10.07 -18.50
CA TYR A 397 -31.48 -10.70 -19.10
C TYR A 397 -30.17 -10.17 -18.50
N TRP A 398 -30.08 -8.86 -18.29
CA TRP A 398 -28.93 -8.24 -17.62
C TRP A 398 -28.85 -8.63 -16.15
N GLU A 399 -30.00 -8.66 -15.45
CA GLU A 399 -30.07 -9.12 -14.07
C GLU A 399 -29.52 -10.55 -13.94
N TYR A 400 -30.00 -11.51 -14.74
CA TYR A 400 -29.46 -12.86 -14.74
C TYR A 400 -27.97 -12.91 -15.05
N MET A 401 -27.47 -12.06 -15.96
CA MET A 401 -26.04 -12.00 -16.27
C MET A 401 -25.20 -11.50 -15.10
N VAL A 402 -25.66 -10.47 -14.38
CA VAL A 402 -24.97 -9.95 -13.21
C VAL A 402 -25.00 -10.96 -12.07
N GLU A 403 -26.16 -11.57 -11.81
CA GLU A 403 -26.32 -12.60 -10.78
C GLU A 403 -25.42 -13.81 -11.03
N ASN A 404 -25.43 -14.33 -12.25
CA ASN A 404 -24.56 -15.45 -12.62
C ASN A 404 -23.07 -15.10 -12.45
N ALA A 405 -22.68 -13.87 -12.78
CA ALA A 405 -21.30 -13.41 -12.56
C ALA A 405 -20.95 -13.29 -11.08
N VAL A 406 -21.87 -12.80 -10.25
CA VAL A 406 -21.69 -12.76 -8.80
C VAL A 406 -21.57 -14.18 -8.23
N GLU A 407 -22.46 -15.09 -8.60
CA GLU A 407 -22.45 -16.50 -8.16
C GLU A 407 -21.14 -17.19 -8.54
N SER A 408 -20.72 -17.09 -9.81
CA SER A 408 -19.45 -17.66 -10.27
C SER A 408 -18.24 -17.10 -9.53
N ALA A 409 -18.23 -15.80 -9.21
CA ALA A 409 -17.15 -15.18 -8.46
C ALA A 409 -17.14 -15.60 -6.99
N LEU A 410 -18.31 -15.83 -6.39
CA LEU A 410 -18.46 -16.38 -5.05
C LEU A 410 -18.01 -17.85 -4.98
N ASP A 411 -18.34 -18.65 -5.98
CA ASP A 411 -17.91 -20.05 -6.06
C ASP A 411 -16.38 -20.15 -6.15
N SER A 412 -15.76 -19.31 -6.98
CA SER A 412 -14.29 -19.20 -7.04
C SER A 412 -13.70 -18.76 -5.70
N LEU A 413 -14.31 -17.79 -5.01
CA LEU A 413 -13.85 -17.37 -3.68
C LEU A 413 -13.90 -18.51 -2.65
N ASN A 414 -14.89 -19.41 -2.77
CA ASN A 414 -15.03 -20.57 -1.89
C ASN A 414 -14.05 -21.70 -2.23
N GLU A 415 -13.71 -21.90 -3.51
CA GLU A 415 -12.72 -22.90 -3.95
C GLU A 415 -11.28 -22.54 -3.55
N PHE A 416 -10.94 -21.24 -3.56
CA PHE A 416 -9.59 -20.75 -3.30
C PHE A 416 -9.44 -20.04 -1.95
N GLY A 417 -10.47 -20.04 -1.10
CA GLY A 417 -10.46 -19.34 0.18
C GLY A 417 -9.65 -20.07 1.25
N ASP A 418 -8.46 -19.56 1.57
CA ASP A 418 -7.64 -20.04 2.69
C ASP A 418 -8.41 -20.00 4.03
N GLU A 419 -8.36 -21.11 4.80
CA GLU A 419 -8.99 -21.26 6.12
C GLU A 419 -8.56 -20.20 7.15
N TYR A 420 -7.48 -19.46 6.87
CA TYR A 420 -6.79 -18.59 7.83
C TYR A 420 -7.41 -17.20 8.03
N ASP A 421 -8.36 -16.77 7.19
CA ASP A 421 -8.87 -15.38 7.22
C ASP A 421 -10.39 -15.27 7.43
N LYS A 422 -10.91 -16.02 8.41
CA LYS A 422 -12.33 -16.02 8.77
C LYS A 422 -12.87 -14.64 9.18
N GLN A 423 -12.02 -13.77 9.74
CA GLN A 423 -12.43 -12.44 10.17
C GLN A 423 -12.70 -11.48 9.00
N ASN A 424 -12.00 -11.63 7.87
CA ASN A 424 -12.20 -10.78 6.69
C ASN A 424 -13.08 -11.41 5.60
N HIS A 425 -13.53 -12.65 5.78
CA HIS A 425 -14.29 -13.37 4.74
C HIS A 425 -15.54 -12.61 4.28
N HIS A 426 -16.26 -11.97 5.20
CA HIS A 426 -17.44 -11.16 4.86
C HIS A 426 -17.07 -9.93 4.00
N MET A 427 -16.01 -9.20 4.33
CA MET A 427 -15.56 -8.05 3.54
C MET A 427 -15.07 -8.48 2.16
N LYS A 428 -14.31 -9.59 2.07
CA LYS A 428 -13.89 -10.19 0.80
C LYS A 428 -15.08 -10.59 -0.06
N LYS A 429 -16.06 -11.25 0.53
CA LYS A 429 -17.31 -11.64 -0.15
C LYS A 429 -18.02 -10.43 -0.76
N LYS A 430 -18.21 -9.37 0.03
CA LYS A 430 -18.82 -8.12 -0.46
C LYS A 430 -18.00 -7.45 -1.55
N SER A 431 -16.69 -7.38 -1.40
CA SER A 431 -15.79 -6.81 -2.42
C SER A 431 -15.90 -7.56 -3.76
N VAL A 432 -16.00 -8.90 -3.74
CA VAL A 432 -16.17 -9.72 -4.94
C VAL A 432 -17.52 -9.45 -5.61
N ILE A 433 -18.60 -9.38 -4.83
CA ILE A 433 -19.94 -9.04 -5.33
C ILE A 433 -19.92 -7.65 -6.00
N ILE A 434 -19.37 -6.64 -5.32
CA ILE A 434 -19.30 -5.27 -5.83
C ILE A 434 -18.49 -5.22 -7.13
N SER A 435 -17.33 -5.89 -7.19
CA SER A 435 -16.50 -5.95 -8.39
C SER A 435 -17.25 -6.55 -9.59
N ALA A 436 -17.97 -7.65 -9.38
CA ALA A 436 -18.80 -8.27 -10.41
C ALA A 436 -19.89 -7.31 -10.91
N ILE A 437 -20.61 -6.66 -10.00
CA ILE A 437 -21.62 -5.65 -10.34
C ILE A 437 -21.02 -4.52 -11.19
N VAL A 438 -19.93 -3.90 -10.74
CA VAL A 438 -19.26 -2.77 -11.42
C VAL A 438 -18.81 -3.15 -12.83
N SER A 439 -18.26 -4.36 -13.02
CA SER A 439 -17.83 -4.82 -14.35
C SER A 439 -18.98 -4.84 -15.37
N TYR A 440 -20.19 -5.15 -14.93
CA TYR A 440 -21.38 -5.17 -15.78
C TYR A 440 -21.99 -3.79 -16.01
N VAL A 441 -21.73 -2.80 -15.15
CA VAL A 441 -22.10 -1.39 -15.41
C VAL A 441 -21.42 -0.91 -16.68
N HIS A 442 -20.10 -1.11 -16.79
CA HIS A 442 -19.34 -0.73 -17.97
C HIS A 442 -19.76 -1.53 -19.21
N MET A 443 -20.08 -2.82 -19.03
CA MET A 443 -20.59 -3.65 -20.12
C MET A 443 -21.93 -3.13 -20.64
N MET A 444 -22.92 -2.90 -19.77
CA MET A 444 -24.22 -2.33 -20.13
C MET A 444 -24.09 -0.96 -20.81
N ALA A 445 -23.23 -0.09 -20.27
CA ALA A 445 -22.94 1.21 -20.87
C ALA A 445 -22.40 1.08 -22.30
N SER A 446 -21.45 0.15 -22.53
CA SER A 446 -20.88 -0.07 -23.86
C SER A 446 -21.88 -0.63 -24.88
N PHE A 447 -22.98 -1.25 -24.40
CA PHE A 447 -24.10 -1.70 -25.21
C PHE A 447 -25.27 -0.71 -25.27
N ASN A 448 -25.02 0.57 -24.93
CA ASN A 448 -26.01 1.64 -24.94
C ASN A 448 -27.29 1.33 -24.16
N VAL A 449 -27.19 0.55 -23.07
CA VAL A 449 -28.32 0.29 -22.19
C VAL A 449 -28.69 1.59 -21.47
N GLU A 450 -29.97 1.96 -21.50
CA GLU A 450 -30.48 3.19 -20.89
C GLU A 450 -30.11 3.26 -19.39
N LYS A 451 -29.59 4.41 -18.92
CA LYS A 451 -29.12 4.60 -17.53
C LYS A 451 -30.17 4.19 -16.48
N ASN A 452 -31.45 4.43 -16.74
CA ASN A 452 -32.55 4.04 -15.84
C ASN A 452 -32.70 2.52 -15.72
N ARG A 453 -32.47 1.77 -16.80
CA ARG A 453 -32.51 0.31 -16.80
C ARG A 453 -31.29 -0.27 -16.10
N VAL A 454 -30.11 0.33 -16.34
CA VAL A 454 -28.90 -0.02 -15.58
C VAL A 454 -29.15 0.19 -14.09
N ALA A 455 -29.69 1.34 -13.68
CA ALA A 455 -30.05 1.61 -12.29
C ALA A 455 -30.98 0.54 -11.70
N SER A 456 -32.04 0.18 -12.45
CA SER A 456 -33.02 -0.86 -12.07
C SER A 456 -32.33 -2.20 -11.82
N VAL A 457 -31.52 -2.69 -12.77
CA VAL A 457 -30.79 -3.96 -12.66
C VAL A 457 -29.82 -3.97 -11.48
N LEU A 458 -29.05 -2.89 -11.29
CA LEU A 458 -28.10 -2.76 -10.19
C LEU A 458 -28.81 -2.75 -8.85
N GLN A 459 -29.94 -2.05 -8.73
CA GLN A 459 -30.71 -1.99 -7.49
C GLN A 459 -31.25 -3.37 -7.12
N ARG A 460 -31.86 -4.09 -8.07
CA ARG A 460 -32.40 -5.45 -7.80
C ARG A 460 -31.30 -6.42 -7.37
N THR A 461 -30.14 -6.37 -8.04
CA THR A 461 -28.98 -7.20 -7.69
C THR A 461 -28.44 -6.84 -6.30
N LYS A 462 -28.27 -5.54 -6.04
CA LYS A 462 -27.80 -5.02 -4.74
C LYS A 462 -28.70 -5.46 -3.59
N ASP A 463 -30.01 -5.36 -3.77
CA ASP A 463 -31.01 -5.77 -2.79
C ASP A 463 -30.94 -7.30 -2.54
N LYS A 464 -30.80 -8.10 -3.60
CA LYS A 464 -30.65 -9.56 -3.51
C LYS A 464 -29.43 -9.96 -2.66
N TYR A 465 -28.29 -9.28 -2.83
CA TYR A 465 -27.06 -9.58 -2.10
C TYR A 465 -26.85 -8.75 -0.83
N LYS A 466 -27.84 -7.94 -0.42
CA LYS A 466 -27.84 -7.13 0.81
C LYS A 466 -26.63 -6.20 0.94
N ILE A 467 -26.26 -5.53 -0.15
CA ILE A 467 -25.21 -4.49 -0.16
C ILE A 467 -25.85 -3.15 0.19
N SER A 468 -25.30 -2.40 1.16
CA SER A 468 -25.89 -1.12 1.58
C SER A 468 -25.56 0.03 0.62
N ASP A 469 -26.30 1.14 0.69
CA ASP A 469 -25.97 2.38 -0.05
C ASP A 469 -24.58 2.93 0.28
N ASP A 470 -24.16 2.84 1.55
CA ASP A 470 -22.82 3.26 1.98
C ASP A 470 -21.69 2.42 1.35
N GLU A 471 -21.98 1.18 0.95
CA GLU A 471 -21.02 0.27 0.34
C GLU A 471 -20.99 0.40 -1.19
N LEU A 472 -22.15 0.61 -1.81
CA LEU A 472 -22.27 0.78 -3.25
C LEU A 472 -23.42 1.74 -3.60
N SER A 473 -23.08 2.98 -3.90
CA SER A 473 -24.02 3.99 -4.40
C SER A 473 -24.29 3.77 -5.89
N VAL A 474 -25.53 3.42 -6.24
CA VAL A 474 -25.94 3.24 -7.64
C VAL A 474 -25.85 4.57 -8.41
N SER A 475 -26.18 5.70 -7.78
CA SER A 475 -26.04 7.01 -8.42
C SER A 475 -24.59 7.33 -8.77
N ASP A 476 -23.65 6.96 -7.90
CA ASP A 476 -22.23 7.20 -8.12
C ASP A 476 -21.74 6.36 -9.31
N LEU A 477 -22.14 5.10 -9.39
CA LEU A 477 -21.82 4.22 -10.53
C LEU A 477 -22.35 4.77 -11.87
N LEU A 478 -23.57 5.29 -11.88
CA LEU A 478 -24.18 5.86 -13.08
C LEU A 478 -23.51 7.18 -13.51
N SER A 479 -22.88 7.90 -12.58
CA SER A 479 -22.12 9.11 -12.90
C SER A 479 -20.88 8.84 -13.76
N PHE A 480 -20.36 7.60 -13.74
CA PHE A 480 -19.24 7.18 -14.58
C PHE A 480 -19.65 6.75 -15.99
N ILE A 481 -20.96 6.53 -16.22
CA ILE A 481 -21.50 6.30 -17.56
C ILE A 481 -21.75 7.68 -18.16
N ASN A 482 -20.88 8.14 -19.08
CA ASN A 482 -21.10 9.40 -19.80
C ASN A 482 -22.08 9.20 -20.95
#